data_AF-L1IJ49-F1
#
_entry.id   AF-L1IJ49-F1
#
_cell.length_a   1.000
_cell.length_b   1.000
_cell.length_c   1.000
_cell.angle_alpha   90.00
_cell.angle_beta   90.00
_cell.angle_gamma   90.00
#
_symmetry.space_group_name_H-M   'P 1'
#
loop_
_entity.id
_entity.type
_entity.pdbx_description
1 polymer ?
#
loop_
_entity_poly.entity_id
_entity_poly.type
_entity_poly.pdbx_seq_one_letter_code
_entity_poly.pdbx_strand_id
1 'polypeptide(L)'
;MEERPVVEDDRPKRDPSKIINIEQELLRGRKIFLVGPIDDRSAKEICMKLMFLDMESSGTPIFLFINSPGGKVNAGLAIVDTMNALSSPVHTICCGRAFSIAAIILAAGSHGNRICLPYAKVMLHQPSIIQMVATDIMIRAHETLRTKEIMNSLLAKLTKQSEKKISEICERDHYLTATEAVR
;
A
#
# COMPACT_ATOMS: atom_id res chain seq x y z
N MET A 1 -12.95 23.35 -59.39
CA MET A 1 -12.82 23.37 -57.93
C MET A 1 -13.69 22.23 -57.44
N GLU A 2 -13.09 21.06 -57.15
CA GLU A 2 -13.85 19.88 -56.70
C GLU A 2 -14.11 20.00 -55.20
N GLU A 3 -15.38 20.02 -54.80
CA GLU A 3 -15.79 19.96 -53.40
C GLU A 3 -15.56 18.54 -52.86
N ARG A 4 -14.81 18.44 -51.75
CA ARG A 4 -14.59 17.17 -51.05
C ARG A 4 -15.85 16.79 -50.28
N PRO A 5 -16.24 15.50 -50.25
CA PRO A 5 -17.43 15.08 -49.53
C PRO A 5 -17.22 15.18 -48.02
N VAL A 6 -18.22 15.71 -47.32
CA VAL A 6 -18.28 15.75 -45.86
C VAL A 6 -18.54 14.32 -45.38
N VAL A 7 -17.58 13.75 -44.65
CA VAL A 7 -17.74 12.45 -44.01
C VAL A 7 -18.62 12.65 -42.78
N GLU A 8 -19.84 12.09 -42.78
CA GLU A 8 -20.67 12.04 -41.58
C GLU A 8 -19.99 11.19 -40.51
N ASP A 9 -19.86 11.76 -39.31
CA ASP A 9 -19.28 11.09 -38.15
C ASP A 9 -20.25 10.05 -37.60
N ASP A 10 -20.12 8.82 -38.10
CA ASP A 10 -20.93 7.66 -37.73
C ASP A 10 -20.44 6.96 -36.44
N ARG A 11 -19.62 7.63 -35.62
CA ARG A 11 -19.22 7.09 -34.32
C ARG A 11 -20.43 7.09 -33.37
N PRO A 12 -20.66 5.98 -32.62
CA PRO A 12 -21.76 5.92 -31.69
C PRO A 12 -21.67 7.08 -30.69
N LYS A 13 -22.68 7.96 -30.70
CA LYS A 13 -22.76 9.09 -29.79
C LYS A 13 -22.80 8.55 -28.37
N ARG A 14 -21.78 8.91 -27.59
CA ARG A 14 -21.60 8.48 -26.20
C ARG A 14 -22.83 8.92 -25.40
N ASP A 15 -23.58 7.95 -24.88
CA ASP A 15 -24.77 8.20 -24.06
C ASP A 15 -24.38 9.05 -22.83
N PRO A 16 -24.85 10.31 -22.73
CA PRO A 16 -24.50 11.21 -21.63
C PRO A 16 -25.00 10.70 -20.27
N SER A 17 -25.96 9.75 -20.25
CA SER A 17 -26.51 9.18 -19.03
C SER A 17 -25.58 8.17 -18.34
N LYS A 18 -24.52 7.70 -19.01
CA LYS A 18 -23.48 6.83 -18.45
C LYS A 18 -22.21 7.62 -18.12
N ILE A 19 -22.27 8.47 -17.09
CA ILE A 19 -21.06 9.01 -16.47
C ILE A 19 -20.40 7.87 -15.70
N ILE A 20 -19.35 7.27 -16.28
CA ILE A 20 -18.59 6.20 -15.65
C ILE A 20 -17.73 6.79 -14.54
N ASN A 21 -18.03 6.44 -13.28
CA ASN A 21 -17.11 6.69 -12.18
C ASN A 21 -16.04 5.59 -12.16
N ILE A 22 -14.85 5.93 -12.66
CA ILE A 22 -13.72 4.99 -12.80
C ILE A 22 -13.34 4.35 -11.47
N GLU A 23 -13.37 5.10 -10.36
CA GLU A 23 -13.02 4.56 -9.04
C GLU A 23 -14.01 3.48 -8.59
N GLN A 24 -15.30 3.69 -8.86
CA GLN A 24 -16.34 2.70 -8.56
C GLN A 24 -16.22 1.46 -9.43
N GLU A 25 -15.92 1.60 -10.72
CA GLU A 25 -15.69 0.44 -11.59
C GLU A 25 -14.43 -0.34 -11.19
N LEU A 26 -13.36 0.35 -10.79
CA LEU A 26 -12.16 -0.30 -10.26
C LEU A 26 -12.45 -1.03 -8.94
N LEU A 27 -13.24 -0.41 -8.05
CA LEU A 27 -13.63 -1.02 -6.78
C LEU A 27 -14.51 -2.26 -7.01
N ARG A 28 -15.48 -2.22 -7.94
CA ARG A 28 -16.23 -3.42 -8.38
C ARG A 28 -15.33 -4.50 -8.92
N GLY A 29 -14.26 -4.11 -9.62
CA GLY A 29 -13.17 -5.00 -10.03
C GLY A 29 -12.24 -5.46 -8.89
N ARG A 30 -12.59 -5.16 -7.63
CA ARG A 30 -11.84 -5.46 -6.40
C ARG A 30 -10.44 -4.86 -6.36
N LYS A 31 -10.26 -3.68 -6.97
CA LYS A 31 -8.99 -2.95 -7.03
C LYS A 31 -9.06 -1.72 -6.14
N ILE A 32 -8.17 -1.64 -5.16
CA ILE A 32 -8.02 -0.51 -4.25
C ILE A 32 -6.65 0.13 -4.51
N PHE A 33 -6.57 1.46 -4.45
CA PHE A 33 -5.35 2.22 -4.64
C PHE A 33 -4.98 2.96 -3.35
N LEU A 34 -3.83 2.64 -2.78
CA LEU A 34 -3.19 3.37 -1.70
C LEU A 34 -2.09 4.26 -2.29
N VAL A 35 -2.44 5.53 -2.55
CA VAL A 35 -1.57 6.49 -3.21
C VAL A 35 -1.33 7.69 -2.30
N GLY A 36 -0.07 8.11 -2.18
CA GLY A 36 0.31 9.25 -1.35
C GLY A 36 0.61 8.89 0.11
N PRO A 37 0.77 9.89 1.00
CA PRO A 37 1.11 9.68 2.40
C PRO A 37 0.06 8.85 3.14
N ILE A 38 0.51 8.00 4.07
CA ILE A 38 -0.37 7.21 4.94
C ILE A 38 -0.67 7.99 6.22
N ASP A 39 -1.92 8.39 6.37
CA ASP A 39 -2.50 9.02 7.55
C ASP A 39 -3.80 8.33 7.98
N ASP A 40 -4.43 8.81 9.05
CA ASP A 40 -5.65 8.22 9.61
C ASP A 40 -6.83 8.26 8.63
N ARG A 41 -6.87 9.24 7.71
CA ARG A 41 -7.92 9.36 6.70
C ARG A 41 -7.75 8.31 5.62
N SER A 42 -6.55 8.22 5.05
CA SER A 42 -6.22 7.22 4.03
C SER A 42 -6.37 5.79 4.58
N ALA A 43 -5.90 5.53 5.80
CA ALA A 43 -6.07 4.24 6.45
C ALA A 43 -7.55 3.88 6.64
N LYS A 44 -8.37 4.81 7.18
CA LYS A 44 -9.82 4.61 7.29
C LYS A 44 -10.43 4.22 5.94
N GLU A 45 -10.11 4.94 4.88
CA GLU A 45 -10.67 4.69 3.55
C GLU A 45 -10.29 3.31 3.01
N ILE A 46 -9.00 2.93 3.13
CA ILE A 46 -8.51 1.63 2.70
C ILE A 46 -9.15 0.50 3.52
N CYS A 47 -9.20 0.62 4.85
CA CYS A 47 -9.84 -0.36 5.73
C CYS A 47 -11.33 -0.53 5.38
N MET A 48 -12.07 0.56 5.18
CA MET A 48 -13.47 0.49 4.79
C MET A 48 -13.66 -0.23 3.45
N LYS A 49 -12.85 0.09 2.43
CA LYS A 49 -12.93 -0.55 1.11
C LYS A 49 -12.58 -2.04 1.20
N LEU A 50 -11.56 -2.41 1.98
CA LEU A 50 -11.17 -3.80 2.22
C LEU A 50 -12.30 -4.60 2.85
N MET A 51 -12.87 -4.11 3.96
CA MET A 51 -13.99 -4.75 4.66
C MET A 51 -15.24 -4.85 3.78
N PHE A 52 -15.54 -3.80 3.00
CA PHE A 52 -16.66 -3.79 2.07
C PHE A 52 -16.53 -4.90 1.02
N LEU A 53 -15.35 -5.03 0.38
CA LEU A 53 -15.12 -6.06 -0.62
C LEU A 53 -15.12 -7.47 -0.04
N ASP A 54 -14.61 -7.66 1.18
CA ASP A 54 -14.69 -8.96 1.87
C ASP A 54 -16.14 -9.33 2.20
N MET A 55 -16.96 -8.37 2.59
CA MET A 55 -18.39 -8.58 2.84
C MET A 55 -19.18 -8.90 1.57
N GLU A 56 -18.89 -8.23 0.45
CA GLU A 56 -19.57 -8.51 -0.83
C GLU A 56 -19.24 -9.89 -1.41
N SER A 57 -17.98 -10.33 -1.27
CA SER A 57 -17.54 -11.63 -1.77
C SER A 57 -16.33 -12.13 -0.98
N SER A 58 -16.63 -12.78 0.13
CA SER A 58 -15.65 -13.36 1.05
C SER A 58 -14.84 -14.47 0.38
N GLY A 59 -13.53 -14.51 0.67
CA GLY A 59 -12.59 -15.49 0.09
C GLY A 59 -12.10 -15.14 -1.32
N THR A 60 -12.69 -14.14 -1.98
CA THR A 60 -12.27 -13.71 -3.31
C THR A 60 -11.12 -12.69 -3.22
N PRO A 61 -10.03 -12.83 -3.98
CA PRO A 61 -8.88 -11.92 -3.88
C PRO A 61 -9.23 -10.44 -4.02
N ILE A 62 -8.56 -9.59 -3.24
CA ILE A 62 -8.61 -8.13 -3.33
C ILE A 62 -7.23 -7.63 -3.77
N PHE A 63 -7.17 -6.75 -4.76
CA PHE A 63 -5.92 -6.21 -5.29
C PHE A 63 -5.66 -4.81 -4.73
N LEU A 64 -4.62 -4.69 -3.91
CA LEU A 64 -4.17 -3.43 -3.32
C LEU A 64 -2.94 -2.91 -4.07
N PHE A 65 -3.14 -1.84 -4.86
CA PHE A 65 -2.09 -1.12 -5.55
C PHE A 65 -1.49 -0.06 -4.63
N ILE A 66 -0.17 -0.06 -4.48
CA ILE A 66 0.56 0.76 -3.51
C ILE A 66 1.53 1.69 -4.26
N ASN A 67 1.35 2.99 -4.05
CA ASN A 67 2.28 4.03 -4.45
C ASN A 67 2.39 5.09 -3.34
N SER A 68 3.15 4.78 -2.30
CA SER A 68 3.19 5.58 -1.08
C SER A 68 4.63 5.80 -0.58
N PRO A 69 4.96 7.04 -0.14
CA PRO A 69 6.20 7.32 0.58
C PRO A 69 6.18 6.84 2.05
N GLY A 70 5.10 6.18 2.50
CA GLY A 70 4.88 5.87 3.90
C GLY A 70 4.10 6.96 4.63
N GLY A 71 4.19 6.98 5.95
CA GLY A 71 3.46 7.94 6.78
C GLY A 71 3.38 7.50 8.25
N LYS A 72 2.25 7.77 8.90
CA LYS A 72 2.00 7.38 10.30
C LYS A 72 2.02 5.86 10.44
N VAL A 73 2.91 5.35 11.30
CA VAL A 73 3.07 3.91 11.52
C VAL A 73 1.76 3.26 11.95
N ASN A 74 1.08 3.82 12.95
CA ASN A 74 -0.17 3.25 13.47
C ASN A 74 -1.28 3.18 12.41
N ALA A 75 -1.38 4.18 11.52
CA ALA A 75 -2.34 4.17 10.43
C ALA A 75 -2.05 3.03 9.43
N GLY A 76 -0.78 2.80 9.12
CA GLY A 76 -0.40 1.67 8.27
C GLY A 76 -0.54 0.30 8.95
N LEU A 77 -0.28 0.21 10.26
CA LEU A 77 -0.53 -1.02 11.03
C LEU A 77 -2.02 -1.36 11.06
N ALA A 78 -2.92 -0.37 11.17
CA ALA A 78 -4.36 -0.61 11.08
C ALA A 78 -4.77 -1.23 9.73
N ILE A 79 -4.13 -0.82 8.62
CA ILE A 79 -4.33 -1.44 7.31
C ILE A 79 -3.84 -2.90 7.34
N VAL A 80 -2.65 -3.17 7.87
CA VAL A 80 -2.09 -4.52 7.98
C VAL A 80 -2.98 -5.45 8.81
N ASP A 81 -3.43 -4.98 9.99
CA ASP A 81 -4.32 -5.76 10.86
C ASP A 81 -5.66 -6.04 10.17
N THR A 82 -6.19 -5.04 9.45
CA THR A 82 -7.41 -5.24 8.65
C THR A 82 -7.19 -6.30 7.58
N MET A 83 -6.10 -6.22 6.79
CA MET A 83 -5.77 -7.22 5.77
C MET A 83 -5.70 -8.64 6.33
N ASN A 84 -5.12 -8.80 7.53
CA ASN A 84 -4.97 -10.10 8.19
C ASN A 84 -6.29 -10.65 8.79
N ALA A 85 -7.26 -9.78 9.07
CA ALA A 85 -8.54 -10.15 9.66
C ALA A 85 -9.58 -10.59 8.61
N LEU A 86 -9.36 -10.31 7.32
CA LEU A 86 -10.29 -10.68 6.24
C LEU A 86 -10.23 -12.17 5.92
N SER A 87 -11.33 -12.68 5.39
CA SER A 87 -11.33 -14.01 4.76
C SER A 87 -10.73 -13.96 3.35
N SER A 88 -10.92 -12.84 2.65
CA SER A 88 -10.38 -12.59 1.32
C SER A 88 -8.86 -12.38 1.36
N PRO A 89 -8.07 -13.07 0.51
CA PRO A 89 -6.64 -12.81 0.41
C PRO A 89 -6.40 -11.44 -0.24
N VAL A 90 -5.46 -10.67 0.32
CA VAL A 90 -5.09 -9.35 -0.21
C VAL A 90 -3.79 -9.47 -1.01
N HIS A 91 -3.90 -9.28 -2.32
CA HIS A 91 -2.78 -9.25 -3.25
C HIS A 91 -2.21 -7.83 -3.31
N THR A 92 -0.92 -7.67 -3.09
CA THR A 92 -0.28 -6.35 -3.02
C THR A 92 0.58 -6.11 -4.25
N ILE A 93 0.43 -4.94 -4.87
CA ILE A 93 1.17 -4.54 -6.07
C ILE A 93 1.82 -3.19 -5.83
N CYS A 94 3.16 -3.14 -5.80
CA CYS A 94 3.89 -1.88 -5.77
C CYS A 94 3.98 -1.27 -7.18
N CYS A 95 3.33 -0.13 -7.38
CA CYS A 95 3.29 0.63 -8.63
C CYS A 95 3.94 2.01 -8.45
N GLY A 96 5.27 2.02 -8.35
CA GLY A 96 6.07 3.23 -8.20
C GLY A 96 6.94 3.18 -6.96
N ARG A 97 6.35 3.31 -5.78
CA ARG A 97 7.08 3.20 -4.51
C ARG A 97 6.26 2.62 -3.36
N ALA A 98 6.93 1.87 -2.50
CA ALA A 98 6.43 1.43 -1.20
C ALA A 98 7.53 1.66 -0.16
N PHE A 99 7.51 2.80 0.50
CA PHE A 99 8.55 3.20 1.46
C PHE A 99 8.04 3.14 2.90
N SER A 100 8.94 2.84 3.84
CA SER A 100 8.64 2.79 5.26
C SER A 100 7.45 1.87 5.56
N ILE A 101 6.42 2.35 6.27
CA ILE A 101 5.23 1.57 6.58
C ILE A 101 4.50 1.03 5.33
N ALA A 102 4.60 1.69 4.18
CA ALA A 102 4.04 1.17 2.93
C ALA A 102 4.78 -0.09 2.44
N ALA A 103 6.08 -0.23 2.71
CA ALA A 103 6.83 -1.45 2.43
C ALA A 103 6.35 -2.62 3.28
N ILE A 104 5.95 -2.36 4.53
CA ILE A 104 5.36 -3.36 5.42
C ILE A 104 3.98 -3.77 4.92
N ILE A 105 3.13 -2.82 4.51
CA ILE A 105 1.82 -3.13 3.91
C ILE A 105 1.99 -3.99 2.64
N LEU A 106 2.97 -3.64 1.78
CA LEU A 106 3.32 -4.46 0.62
C LEU A 106 3.73 -5.88 1.02
N ALA A 107 4.61 -6.02 2.02
CA ALA A 107 5.07 -7.31 2.52
C ALA A 107 3.97 -8.13 3.20
N ALA A 108 2.94 -7.48 3.76
CA ALA A 108 1.80 -8.08 4.43
C ALA A 108 0.75 -8.68 3.49
N GLY A 109 0.87 -8.45 2.18
CA GLY A 109 0.05 -9.15 1.19
C GLY A 109 0.19 -10.67 1.28
N SER A 110 -0.83 -11.38 0.79
CA SER A 110 -0.89 -12.84 0.83
C SER A 110 0.36 -13.47 0.19
N HIS A 111 0.89 -14.52 0.84
CA HIS A 111 2.11 -15.18 0.39
C HIS A 111 2.00 -15.62 -1.08
N GLY A 112 3.06 -15.41 -1.87
CA GLY A 112 3.07 -15.67 -3.31
C GLY A 112 2.38 -14.61 -4.19
N ASN A 113 1.62 -13.67 -3.60
CA ASN A 113 0.84 -12.65 -4.32
C ASN A 113 1.29 -11.21 -3.99
N ARG A 114 2.59 -11.04 -3.77
CA ARG A 114 3.23 -9.75 -3.49
C ARG A 114 4.11 -9.39 -4.68
N ILE A 115 3.76 -8.32 -5.38
CA ILE A 115 4.34 -8.00 -6.69
C ILE A 115 4.96 -6.60 -6.62
N CYS A 116 6.17 -6.46 -7.18
CA CYS A 116 6.74 -5.17 -7.52
C CYS A 116 6.80 -5.04 -9.04
N LEU A 117 6.23 -3.95 -9.59
CA LEU A 117 6.41 -3.64 -11.02
C LEU A 117 7.87 -3.28 -11.33
N PRO A 118 8.35 -3.41 -12.58
CA PRO A 118 9.79 -3.38 -12.90
C PRO A 118 10.56 -2.16 -12.40
N TYR A 119 9.93 -0.98 -12.39
CA TYR A 119 10.54 0.28 -11.93
C TYR A 119 10.13 0.69 -10.52
N ALA A 120 9.39 -0.16 -9.82
CA ALA A 120 9.00 0.09 -8.46
C ALA A 120 10.21 0.06 -7.52
N LYS A 121 10.17 0.91 -6.50
CA LYS A 121 11.17 0.94 -5.43
C LYS A 121 10.54 0.58 -4.10
N VAL A 122 11.26 -0.19 -3.30
CA VAL A 122 10.93 -0.45 -1.90
C VAL A 122 11.99 0.23 -1.05
N MET A 123 11.61 0.84 0.07
CA MET A 123 12.56 1.41 1.01
C MET A 123 12.17 1.02 2.42
N LEU A 124 13.15 0.49 3.16
CA LEU A 124 13.01 0.12 4.56
C LEU A 124 13.85 1.07 5.41
N HIS A 125 13.31 1.49 6.55
CA HIS A 125 14.02 2.29 7.56
C HIS A 125 13.28 2.20 8.89
N GLN A 126 13.98 2.57 9.97
CA GLN A 126 13.42 2.64 11.31
C GLN A 126 12.47 3.85 11.48
N PRO A 127 11.50 3.78 12.40
CA PRO A 127 10.65 4.94 12.70
C PRO A 127 11.47 6.11 13.24
N SER A 128 11.06 7.33 12.89
CA SER A 128 11.73 8.57 13.30
C SER A 128 11.05 9.23 14.51
N ILE A 129 11.82 9.91 15.34
CA ILE A 129 11.34 10.75 16.45
C ILE A 129 11.35 12.22 16.02
N ILE A 130 10.33 12.98 16.40
CA ILE A 130 10.24 14.44 16.16
C ILE A 130 10.73 15.21 17.41
N GLN A 131 11.34 16.38 17.21
CA GLN A 131 11.85 17.26 18.28
C GLN A 131 10.77 17.73 19.26
N MET A 132 11.09 17.67 20.55
CA MET A 132 10.22 18.05 21.69
C MET A 132 11.04 18.46 22.91
N VAL A 133 10.37 18.84 24.01
CA VAL A 133 11.00 19.03 25.33
C VAL A 133 11.53 17.71 25.90
N ALA A 134 12.57 17.76 26.73
CA ALA A 134 13.38 16.60 27.12
C ALA A 134 12.59 15.43 27.73
N THR A 135 11.60 15.71 28.59
CA THR A 135 10.77 14.67 29.22
C THR A 135 9.94 13.90 28.19
N ASP A 136 9.34 14.61 27.23
CA ASP A 136 8.56 14.00 26.16
C ASP A 136 9.43 13.22 25.19
N ILE A 137 10.69 13.64 24.99
CA ILE A 137 11.67 12.87 24.20
C ILE A 137 11.87 11.49 24.82
N MET A 138 12.08 11.37 26.14
CA MET A 138 12.31 10.05 26.75
C MET A 138 11.11 9.12 26.55
N ILE A 139 9.90 9.61 26.83
CA ILE A 139 8.67 8.81 26.67
C ILE A 139 8.50 8.38 25.21
N ARG A 140 8.64 9.32 24.26
CA ARG A 140 8.52 9.01 22.83
C ARG A 140 9.65 8.13 22.31
N ALA A 141 10.85 8.23 22.86
CA ALA A 141 11.95 7.36 22.50
C ALA A 141 11.66 5.91 22.87
N HIS A 142 11.17 5.66 24.08
CA HIS A 142 10.76 4.32 24.50
C HIS A 142 9.64 3.75 23.60
N GLU A 143 8.62 4.54 23.30
CA GLU A 143 7.53 4.09 22.41
C GLU A 143 8.00 3.87 20.96
N THR A 144 8.95 4.68 20.48
CA THR A 144 9.51 4.53 19.13
C THR A 144 10.38 3.29 19.03
N LEU A 145 11.15 2.96 20.08
CA LEU A 145 11.91 1.71 20.15
C LEU A 145 10.97 0.50 20.13
N ARG A 146 9.88 0.53 20.89
CA ARG A 146 8.85 -0.52 20.85
C ARG A 146 8.24 -0.66 19.46
N THR A 147 7.93 0.47 18.82
CA THR A 147 7.40 0.49 17.45
C THR A 147 8.41 -0.11 16.46
N LYS A 148 9.71 0.22 16.60
CA LYS A 148 10.79 -0.35 15.79
C LYS A 148 10.86 -1.87 15.94
N GLU A 149 10.77 -2.39 17.16
CA GLU A 149 10.77 -3.83 17.43
C GLU A 149 9.58 -4.52 16.76
N ILE A 150 8.37 -3.97 16.89
CA ILE A 150 7.15 -4.49 16.23
C ILE A 150 7.34 -4.53 14.72
N MET A 151 7.80 -3.43 14.11
CA MET A 151 8.03 -3.35 12.66
C MET A 151 9.07 -4.36 12.18
N ASN A 152 10.19 -4.49 12.90
CA ASN A 152 11.26 -5.41 12.55
C ASN A 152 10.80 -6.87 12.67
N SER A 153 10.11 -7.23 13.75
CA SER A 153 9.59 -8.59 13.95
C SER A 153 8.53 -8.95 12.90
N LEU A 154 7.64 -8.00 12.57
CA LEU A 154 6.65 -8.18 11.51
C LEU A 154 7.32 -8.39 10.15
N LEU A 155 8.30 -7.55 9.78
CA LEU A 155 9.06 -7.71 8.54
C LEU A 155 9.82 -9.03 8.49
N ALA A 156 10.47 -9.44 9.59
CA ALA A 156 11.16 -10.72 9.69
C ALA A 156 10.21 -11.89 9.42
N LYS A 157 9.02 -11.88 10.06
CA LYS A 157 7.96 -12.87 9.83
C LYS A 157 7.49 -12.89 8.37
N LEU A 158 7.20 -11.73 7.79
CA LEU A 158 6.66 -11.62 6.43
C LEU A 158 7.69 -11.99 5.35
N THR A 159 8.96 -11.67 5.57
CA THR A 159 10.06 -11.93 4.61
C THR A 159 10.77 -13.26 4.85
N LYS A 160 10.51 -13.93 5.98
CA LYS A 160 11.24 -15.12 6.46
C LYS A 160 12.74 -14.88 6.67
N GLN A 161 13.16 -13.62 6.86
CA GLN A 161 14.53 -13.27 7.23
C GLN A 161 14.66 -13.22 8.76
N SER A 162 15.88 -13.34 9.27
CA SER A 162 16.12 -13.21 10.71
C SER A 162 15.89 -11.77 11.17
N GLU A 163 15.39 -11.60 12.40
CA GLU A 163 15.19 -10.27 13.00
C GLU A 163 16.48 -9.46 13.04
N LYS A 164 17.63 -10.12 13.29
CA LYS A 164 18.96 -9.49 13.24
C LYS A 164 19.22 -8.84 11.87
N LYS A 165 19.00 -9.58 10.78
CA LYS A 165 19.24 -9.09 9.42
C LYS A 165 18.28 -7.94 9.07
N ILE A 166 17.00 -8.05 9.45
CA ILE A 166 16.03 -6.97 9.25
C ILE A 166 16.42 -5.72 10.04
N SER A 167 16.85 -5.88 11.29
CA SER A 167 17.30 -4.77 12.13
C SER A 167 18.49 -4.03 11.52
N GLU A 168 19.48 -4.76 11.00
CA GLU A 168 20.64 -4.18 10.31
C GLU A 168 20.23 -3.42 9.04
N ILE A 169 19.34 -3.99 8.23
CA ILE A 169 18.85 -3.38 6.99
C ILE A 169 18.02 -2.11 7.28
N CYS A 170 17.19 -2.12 8.32
CA CYS A 170 16.29 -1.01 8.62
C CYS A 170 16.95 0.13 9.42
N GLU A 171 18.22 0.01 9.83
CA GLU A 171 18.87 1.01 10.68
C GLU A 171 19.04 2.38 9.99
N ARG A 172 19.09 2.37 8.66
CA ARG A 172 19.11 3.56 7.79
C ARG A 172 18.19 3.33 6.60
N ASP A 173 17.96 4.38 5.83
CA ASP A 173 17.31 4.28 4.54
C ASP A 173 17.98 3.21 3.67
N HIS A 174 17.27 2.12 3.43
CA HIS A 174 17.73 1.02 2.58
C HIS A 174 16.78 0.85 1.40
N TYR A 175 17.23 1.30 0.23
CA TYR A 175 16.47 1.25 -1.02
C TYR A 175 16.73 -0.06 -1.76
N LEU A 176 15.65 -0.66 -2.25
CA LEU A 176 15.63 -1.89 -3.03
C LEU A 176 14.92 -1.61 -4.35
N THR A 177 15.50 -2.09 -5.45
CA THR A 177 14.81 -2.28 -6.72
C THR A 177 13.75 -3.36 -6.60
N ALA A 178 12.81 -3.42 -7.55
CA ALA A 178 11.81 -4.47 -7.62
C ALA A 178 12.42 -5.88 -7.57
N THR A 179 13.52 -6.11 -8.28
CA THR A 179 14.22 -7.41 -8.31
C THR A 179 14.91 -7.75 -6.99
N GLU A 180 15.41 -6.76 -6.26
CA GLU A 180 16.04 -6.99 -4.95
C GLU A 180 14.98 -7.24 -3.87
N ALA A 181 13.84 -6.56 -3.94
CA ALA A 181 12.75 -6.70 -2.96
C ALA A 181 12.01 -8.05 -3.04
N VAL A 182 12.05 -8.73 -4.19
CA VAL A 182 11.36 -10.03 -4.42
C VAL A 182 12.26 -11.24 -4.09
N ARG A 183 13.55 -11.01 -3.80
CA ARG A 183 14.50 -12.05 -3.36
C ARG A 183 14.36 -12.38 -1.88
#